data_AF-A0A9X4XJF4-F1
#
_entry.id   AF-A0A9X4XJF4-F1
#
_cell.length_a   1.000
_cell.length_b   1.000
_cell.length_c   1.000
_cell.angle_alpha   90.00
_cell.angle_beta   90.00
_cell.angle_gamma   90.00
#
_symmetry.space_group_name_H-M   'P 1'
#
loop_
_entity.id
_entity.type
_entity.pdbx_description
1 polymer ?
#
loop_
_entity_poly.entity_id
_entity_poly.type
_entity_poly.pdbx_seq_one_letter_code
_entity_poly.pdbx_strand_id
1 'polypeptide(L)'
;MAPIVTLFAWAVPAFVAGSPVDHTWVTTYDNRQTAYPNDQAVAQAGQDYWYCWGGFHPTGGTPPNPTGFLGQQSGDLALARCYVRSNADSRQVPAARGTIFQYGVDGVCHQLANQVLWATAAPGQAALTVSNARGYMISTYIYGTYGLQTAAWAARIATCGGPAPPPAMATMGGMAMAGPPDDFEARARAVLAGQPDTLANLLALRVDTRRFAAQAWPGATPSAETLNARNQHLLDQAAAVLRPDEFEAIFGVAPGTKVELIDPTMVPPDQQR
;
A
#
# COMPACT_ATOMS: atom_id res chain seq x y z
N MET A 1 15.26 18.57 17.47
CA MET A 1 15.05 17.16 17.05
C MET A 1 13.55 16.92 17.09
N ALA A 2 12.97 16.42 16.00
CA ALA A 2 11.56 16.02 16.00
C ALA A 2 11.37 14.82 16.96
N PRO A 3 10.19 14.65 17.57
CA PRO A 3 9.96 13.55 18.48
C PRO A 3 9.98 12.22 17.72
N ILE A 4 10.80 11.29 18.20
CA ILE A 4 10.69 9.88 17.83
C ILE A 4 9.48 9.31 18.54
N VAL A 5 8.56 8.73 17.78
CA VAL A 5 7.31 8.13 18.28
C VAL A 5 7.17 6.72 17.77
N THR A 6 6.30 5.92 18.39
CA THR A 6 5.92 4.63 17.81
C THR A 6 4.81 4.86 16.80
N LEU A 7 5.01 4.41 15.56
CA LEU A 7 3.97 4.36 14.54
C LEU A 7 3.38 2.96 14.52
N PHE A 8 2.05 2.87 14.49
CA PHE A 8 1.28 1.63 14.47
C PHE A 8 0.53 1.52 13.15
N ALA A 9 0.52 0.34 12.57
CA ALA A 9 -0.19 0.02 11.35
C ALA A 9 -1.39 -0.88 11.63
N TRP A 10 -2.51 -0.61 10.98
CA TRP A 10 -3.79 -1.25 11.27
C TRP A 10 -4.55 -1.70 10.02
N ALA A 11 -5.53 -2.58 10.21
CA ALA A 11 -6.40 -3.09 9.17
C ALA A 11 -7.86 -3.31 9.63
N VAL A 12 -8.78 -3.12 8.69
CA VAL A 12 -10.17 -3.59 8.69
C VAL A 12 -10.52 -4.14 7.31
N PRO A 13 -11.53 -5.01 7.16
CA PRO A 13 -12.01 -5.43 5.85
C PRO A 13 -12.40 -4.24 4.99
N ALA A 14 -11.99 -4.25 3.72
CA ALA A 14 -12.32 -3.18 2.82
C ALA A 14 -13.77 -3.30 2.31
N PHE A 15 -14.53 -2.21 2.43
CA PHE A 15 -15.75 -1.81 1.70
C PHE A 15 -16.99 -2.72 1.74
N VAL A 16 -16.84 -4.04 1.69
CA VAL A 16 -17.95 -5.01 1.66
C VAL A 16 -17.67 -6.21 2.56
N ALA A 17 -18.74 -6.79 3.10
CA ALA A 17 -18.66 -8.03 3.86
C ALA A 17 -18.07 -9.16 2.99
N GLY A 18 -17.11 -9.90 3.55
CA GLY A 18 -16.43 -10.98 2.82
C GLY A 18 -15.30 -10.54 1.89
N SER A 19 -14.96 -9.25 1.84
CA SER A 19 -13.84 -8.75 1.04
C SER A 19 -12.53 -9.48 1.39
N PRO A 20 -11.78 -9.96 0.37
CA PRO A 20 -10.49 -10.61 0.58
C PRO A 20 -9.34 -9.61 0.77
N VAL A 21 -9.64 -8.31 0.81
CA VAL A 21 -8.65 -7.24 0.98
C VAL A 21 -8.99 -6.37 2.18
N ASP A 22 -7.97 -5.74 2.75
CA ASP A 22 -8.11 -4.84 3.90
C ASP A 22 -7.95 -3.38 3.48
N HIS A 23 -8.60 -2.48 4.22
CA HIS A 23 -8.22 -1.08 4.29
C HIS A 23 -7.20 -0.90 5.42
N THR A 24 -6.16 -0.10 5.19
CA THR A 24 -5.10 0.15 6.17
C THR A 24 -4.93 1.62 6.50
N TRP A 25 -4.62 1.92 7.75
CA TRP A 25 -4.29 3.26 8.24
C TRP A 25 -3.13 3.21 9.23
N VAL A 26 -2.62 4.38 9.61
CA VAL A 26 -1.49 4.53 10.55
C VAL A 26 -1.87 5.47 11.68
N THR A 27 -1.34 5.21 12.89
CA THR A 27 -1.52 6.08 14.06
C THR A 27 -0.22 6.22 14.86
N THR A 28 -0.15 7.23 15.74
CA THR A 28 0.90 7.35 16.79
C THR A 28 0.52 6.71 18.12
N TYR A 29 -0.67 6.10 18.20
CA TYR A 29 -1.23 5.51 19.41
C TYR A 29 -1.74 4.09 19.17
N ASP A 30 -1.77 3.27 20.21
CA ASP A 30 -2.23 1.89 20.11
C ASP A 30 -3.77 1.82 20.16
N ASN A 31 -4.43 1.58 19.02
CA ASN A 31 -5.89 1.43 18.91
C ASN A 31 -6.46 0.29 19.80
N ARG A 32 -5.63 -0.65 20.25
CA ARG A 32 -6.04 -1.72 21.18
C ARG A 32 -6.14 -1.25 22.62
N GLN A 33 -5.44 -0.15 22.94
CA GLN A 33 -5.38 0.41 24.30
C GLN A 33 -6.21 1.68 24.42
N THR A 34 -6.29 2.49 23.36
CA THR A 34 -7.01 3.75 23.35
C THR A 34 -7.78 3.90 22.04
N ALA A 35 -9.10 3.83 22.14
CA ALA A 35 -10.00 4.10 21.02
C ALA A 35 -10.53 5.53 21.14
N TYR A 36 -10.13 6.40 20.22
CA TYR A 36 -10.70 7.73 20.10
C TYR A 36 -11.99 7.69 19.27
N PRO A 37 -13.01 8.50 19.60
CA PRO A 37 -14.29 8.49 18.86
C PRO A 37 -14.20 9.11 17.47
N ASN A 38 -13.24 9.99 17.24
CA ASN A 38 -13.02 10.69 15.97
C ASN A 38 -11.60 11.30 15.91
N ASP A 39 -11.23 11.83 14.75
CA ASP A 39 -9.96 12.50 14.47
C ASP A 39 -9.77 13.81 15.26
N GLN A 40 -10.87 14.52 15.56
CA GLN A 40 -10.81 15.69 16.42
C GLN A 40 -10.29 15.32 17.83
N ALA A 41 -10.76 14.21 18.41
CA ALA A 41 -10.31 13.73 19.71
C ALA A 41 -8.84 13.26 19.66
N VAL A 42 -8.41 12.64 18.55
CA VAL A 42 -6.99 12.30 18.32
C VAL A 42 -6.13 13.57 18.33
N ALA A 43 -6.52 14.59 17.57
CA ALA A 43 -5.78 15.85 17.49
C ALA A 43 -5.74 16.58 18.85
N GLN A 44 -6.84 16.59 19.60
CA GLN A 44 -6.91 17.16 20.95
C GLN A 44 -6.00 16.43 21.95
N ALA A 45 -5.80 15.12 21.77
CA ALA A 45 -4.85 14.33 22.55
C ALA A 45 -3.39 14.49 22.11
N GLY A 46 -3.11 15.35 21.12
CA GLY A 46 -1.77 15.55 20.56
C GLY A 46 -1.23 14.36 19.76
N GLN A 47 -2.13 13.48 19.30
CA GLN A 47 -1.82 12.29 18.52
C GLN A 47 -2.07 12.52 17.02
N ASP A 48 -1.64 11.57 16.20
CA ASP A 48 -1.81 11.58 14.75
C ASP A 48 -2.53 10.33 14.25
N TYR A 49 -3.44 10.54 13.30
CA TYR A 49 -4.15 9.54 12.53
C TYR A 49 -3.99 9.83 11.04
N TRP A 50 -3.56 8.84 10.25
CA TRP A 50 -3.48 8.94 8.79
C TRP A 50 -4.52 8.02 8.15
N TYR A 51 -5.54 8.61 7.52
CA TYR A 51 -6.64 7.90 6.88
C TYR A 51 -6.23 6.98 5.72
N CYS A 52 -5.12 7.31 5.06
CA CYS A 52 -4.60 6.54 3.94
C CYS A 52 -5.67 6.20 2.88
N TRP A 53 -6.43 7.18 2.40
CA TRP A 53 -7.57 6.96 1.49
C TRP A 53 -8.66 6.03 2.05
N GLY A 54 -9.15 6.32 3.25
CA GLY A 54 -10.33 5.66 3.82
C GLY A 54 -11.01 6.47 4.90
N GLY A 55 -11.67 5.79 5.83
CA GLY A 55 -12.43 6.39 6.93
C GLY A 55 -11.64 6.50 8.23
N PHE A 56 -12.24 7.15 9.22
CA PHE A 56 -11.75 7.08 10.59
C PHE A 56 -12.21 5.76 11.22
N HIS A 57 -11.27 5.02 11.79
CA HIS A 57 -11.51 3.74 12.43
C HIS A 57 -11.05 3.80 13.90
N PRO A 58 -11.99 3.78 14.88
CA PRO A 58 -11.64 3.83 16.30
C PRO A 58 -10.91 2.55 16.75
N THR A 59 -11.17 1.43 16.07
CA THR A 59 -10.59 0.11 16.33
C THR A 59 -10.29 -0.60 15.01
N GLY A 60 -9.33 -1.51 15.03
CA GLY A 60 -9.14 -2.46 13.93
C GLY A 60 -9.84 -3.79 14.16
N GLY A 61 -9.67 -4.68 13.19
CA GLY A 61 -10.19 -6.04 13.25
C GLY A 61 -10.54 -6.55 11.87
N THR A 62 -9.98 -7.71 11.51
CA THR A 62 -10.28 -8.46 10.29
C THR A 62 -10.63 -9.91 10.67
N PRO A 63 -11.29 -10.71 9.80
CA PRO A 63 -11.61 -12.09 10.11
C PRO A 63 -10.43 -12.94 10.62
N PRO A 64 -9.21 -12.89 10.03
CA PRO A 64 -8.06 -13.62 10.57
C PRO A 64 -7.27 -12.88 11.66
N ASN A 65 -7.48 -11.57 11.85
CA ASN A 65 -6.78 -10.76 12.85
C ASN A 65 -7.78 -9.88 13.61
N PRO A 66 -8.34 -10.35 14.75
CA PRO A 66 -9.39 -9.66 15.48
C PRO A 66 -9.00 -8.26 15.99
N THR A 67 -7.72 -7.97 16.13
CA THR A 67 -7.23 -6.66 16.57
C THR A 67 -6.98 -5.70 15.42
N GLY A 68 -6.82 -6.22 14.20
CA GLY A 68 -6.38 -5.47 13.03
C GLY A 68 -4.94 -4.96 13.13
N PHE A 69 -4.18 -5.30 14.16
CA PHE A 69 -2.80 -4.85 14.34
C PHE A 69 -1.87 -5.51 13.30
N LEU A 70 -1.18 -4.71 12.49
CA LEU A 70 -0.26 -5.19 11.46
C LEU A 70 1.21 -5.12 11.88
N GLY A 71 1.52 -4.22 12.81
CA GLY A 71 2.88 -4.00 13.31
C GLY A 71 3.07 -2.61 13.90
N GLN A 72 4.22 -2.41 14.55
CA GLN A 72 4.63 -1.10 15.06
C GLN A 72 6.14 -0.94 14.94
N GLN A 73 6.60 0.30 14.74
CA GLN A 73 8.02 0.62 14.69
C GLN A 73 8.24 2.08 15.13
N SER A 74 9.38 2.35 15.78
CA SER A 74 9.77 3.74 16.07
C SER A 74 10.06 4.49 14.77
N GLY A 75 9.61 5.74 14.68
CA GLY A 75 9.83 6.59 13.51
C GLY A 75 9.86 8.07 13.86
N ASP A 76 10.37 8.88 12.93
CA ASP A 76 10.41 10.34 13.05
C ASP A 76 9.04 10.92 12.70
N LEU A 77 8.36 11.51 13.69
CA LEU A 77 7.03 12.06 13.50
C LEU A 77 7.00 13.24 12.52
N ALA A 78 8.06 14.06 12.46
CA ALA A 78 8.11 15.16 11.51
C ALA A 78 8.24 14.65 10.08
N LEU A 79 9.01 13.58 9.85
CA LEU A 79 9.06 12.92 8.54
C LEU A 79 7.69 12.34 8.16
N ALA A 80 7.03 11.61 9.06
CA ALA A 80 5.72 11.01 8.81
C ALA A 80 4.69 12.08 8.39
N ARG A 81 4.60 13.18 9.15
CA ARG A 81 3.73 14.34 8.86
C ARG A 81 4.13 15.06 7.57
N CYS A 82 5.43 15.10 7.23
CA CYS A 82 5.92 15.70 6.00
C CYS A 82 5.58 14.86 4.77
N TYR A 83 5.67 13.53 4.84
CA TYR A 83 5.29 12.64 3.73
C TYR A 83 3.80 12.70 3.44
N VAL A 84 3.00 12.62 4.50
CA VAL A 84 1.53 12.64 4.41
C VAL A 84 1.01 13.44 5.59
N ARG A 85 0.14 14.41 5.34
CA ARG A 85 -0.50 15.17 6.40
C ARG A 85 -1.42 14.26 7.23
N SER A 86 -1.21 14.21 8.54
CA SER A 86 -2.08 13.53 9.51
C SER A 86 -3.33 14.35 9.83
N ASN A 87 -4.30 13.71 10.50
CA ASN A 87 -5.54 14.30 11.01
C ASN A 87 -6.29 15.09 9.93
N ALA A 88 -6.28 14.57 8.71
CA ALA A 88 -6.88 15.18 7.53
C ALA A 88 -7.34 14.09 6.56
N ASP A 89 -8.56 14.22 6.06
CA ASP A 89 -9.15 13.27 5.11
C ASP A 89 -8.46 13.37 3.74
N SER A 90 -7.87 12.27 3.27
CA SER A 90 -7.21 12.17 1.96
C SER A 90 -8.13 12.54 0.80
N ARG A 91 -9.45 12.37 0.91
CA ARG A 91 -10.42 12.77 -0.12
C ARG A 91 -10.50 14.27 -0.28
N GLN A 92 -10.37 15.02 0.81
CA GLN A 92 -10.61 16.47 0.85
C GLN A 92 -9.30 17.26 0.83
N VAL A 93 -8.23 16.72 1.41
CA VAL A 93 -6.99 17.46 1.64
C VAL A 93 -5.86 16.86 0.79
N PRO A 94 -5.40 17.54 -0.28
CA PRO A 94 -4.33 17.02 -1.14
C PRO A 94 -3.05 16.66 -0.39
N ALA A 95 -2.68 17.42 0.66
CA ALA A 95 -1.50 17.12 1.47
C ALA A 95 -1.59 15.78 2.24
N ALA A 96 -2.80 15.25 2.44
CA ALA A 96 -3.05 13.96 3.09
C ALA A 96 -3.08 12.77 2.10
N ARG A 97 -2.68 13.00 0.83
CA ARG A 97 -2.63 11.99 -0.23
C ARG A 97 -1.22 11.45 -0.51
N GLY A 98 -0.19 12.01 0.11
CA GLY A 98 1.20 11.70 -0.22
C GLY A 98 1.47 11.91 -1.70
N THR A 99 1.86 10.84 -2.40
CA THR A 99 1.95 10.81 -3.88
C THR A 99 0.93 9.88 -4.55
N ILE A 100 -0.08 9.44 -3.79
CA ILE A 100 -1.25 8.75 -4.34
C ILE A 100 -2.29 9.83 -4.68
N PHE A 101 -2.04 10.60 -5.73
CA PHE A 101 -2.85 11.78 -6.07
C PHE A 101 -4.29 11.40 -6.40
N GLN A 102 -4.46 10.23 -6.99
CA GLN A 102 -5.73 9.64 -7.37
C GLN A 102 -5.83 8.18 -6.91
N TYR A 103 -6.80 7.91 -6.03
CA TYR A 103 -7.05 6.57 -5.50
C TYR A 103 -7.37 5.56 -6.61
N GLY A 104 -6.71 4.41 -6.57
CA GLY A 104 -6.84 3.33 -7.55
C GLY A 104 -6.16 3.55 -8.90
N VAL A 105 -5.74 4.78 -9.20
CA VAL A 105 -4.88 5.08 -10.35
C VAL A 105 -3.42 5.02 -9.92
N ASP A 106 -3.02 5.82 -8.91
CA ASP A 106 -1.62 5.90 -8.47
C ASP A 106 -1.26 4.84 -7.43
N GLY A 107 -2.25 4.28 -6.75
CA GLY A 107 -2.12 3.33 -5.66
C GLY A 107 -3.37 3.31 -4.79
N VAL A 108 -3.35 2.49 -3.75
CA VAL A 108 -4.46 2.36 -2.79
C VAL A 108 -3.98 2.67 -1.36
N CYS A 109 -4.82 2.38 -0.37
CA CYS A 109 -4.55 2.66 1.04
C CYS A 109 -3.24 2.04 1.54
N HIS A 110 -2.88 0.86 1.03
CA HIS A 110 -1.63 0.19 1.37
C HIS A 110 -0.39 1.02 1.02
N GLN A 111 -0.35 1.56 -0.20
CA GLN A 111 0.78 2.37 -0.67
C GLN A 111 0.87 3.67 0.12
N LEU A 112 -0.27 4.32 0.41
CA LEU A 112 -0.26 5.55 1.19
C LEU A 112 0.14 5.31 2.65
N ALA A 113 -0.30 4.21 3.28
CA ALA A 113 0.16 3.82 4.61
C ALA A 113 1.67 3.54 4.63
N ASN A 114 2.18 2.83 3.63
CA ASN A 114 3.62 2.60 3.49
C ASN A 114 4.42 3.91 3.33
N GLN A 115 3.89 4.93 2.65
CA GLN A 115 4.54 6.24 2.57
C GLN A 115 4.65 6.93 3.94
N VAL A 116 3.64 6.80 4.80
CA VAL A 116 3.72 7.28 6.21
C VAL A 116 4.80 6.50 6.95
N LEU A 117 4.76 5.17 6.85
CA LEU A 117 5.65 4.27 7.57
C LEU A 117 7.10 4.31 7.09
N TRP A 118 7.39 4.94 5.94
CA TRP A 118 8.77 5.24 5.52
C TRP A 118 9.55 6.03 6.58
N ALA A 119 8.85 6.80 7.41
CA ALA A 119 9.44 7.52 8.55
C ALA A 119 10.05 6.61 9.63
N THR A 120 9.82 5.30 9.56
CA THR A 120 10.40 4.29 10.44
C THR A 120 11.70 3.70 9.91
N ALA A 121 12.09 4.00 8.66
CA ALA A 121 13.36 3.55 8.10
C ALA A 121 14.55 4.17 8.87
N ALA A 122 15.56 3.35 9.14
CA ALA A 122 16.80 3.77 9.77
C ALA A 122 17.99 2.99 9.18
N PRO A 123 19.24 3.42 9.38
CA PRO A 123 20.41 2.67 8.93
C PRO A 123 20.38 1.22 9.44
N GLY A 124 20.38 0.25 8.51
CA GLY A 124 20.30 -1.18 8.84
C GLY A 124 18.90 -1.70 9.20
N GLN A 125 17.87 -0.86 9.15
CA GLN A 125 16.49 -1.25 9.46
C GLN A 125 15.54 -0.78 8.35
N ALA A 126 14.88 -1.74 7.70
CA ALA A 126 13.83 -1.44 6.73
C ALA A 126 12.65 -0.72 7.41
N ALA A 127 11.97 0.15 6.65
CA ALA A 127 10.71 0.71 7.11
C ALA A 127 9.68 -0.40 7.35
N LEU A 128 8.85 -0.22 8.37
CA LEU A 128 7.61 -0.99 8.51
C LEU A 128 6.75 -0.82 7.25
N THR A 129 6.12 -1.90 6.82
CA THR A 129 5.08 -1.87 5.77
C THR A 129 3.81 -2.52 6.30
N VAL A 130 2.69 -2.30 5.61
CA VAL A 130 1.42 -3.00 5.88
C VAL A 130 1.39 -4.41 5.27
N SER A 131 2.54 -5.08 5.16
CA SER A 131 2.70 -6.35 4.44
C SER A 131 1.89 -7.52 5.00
N ASN A 132 1.44 -7.40 6.25
CA ASN A 132 0.55 -8.35 6.91
C ASN A 132 -0.95 -8.14 6.60
N ALA A 133 -1.31 -7.10 5.84
CA ALA A 133 -2.69 -6.85 5.42
C ALA A 133 -3.13 -7.82 4.32
N ARG A 134 -4.41 -8.22 4.32
CA ARG A 134 -4.97 -9.03 3.23
C ARG A 134 -5.02 -8.21 1.93
N GLY A 135 -4.71 -8.85 0.80
CA GLY A 135 -4.62 -8.17 -0.49
C GLY A 135 -3.36 -7.31 -0.68
N TYR A 136 -2.46 -7.24 0.30
CA TYR A 136 -1.23 -6.46 0.18
C TYR A 136 -0.41 -6.84 -1.05
N MET A 137 -0.15 -8.13 -1.23
CA MET A 137 0.66 -8.62 -2.36
C MET A 137 0.00 -8.37 -3.71
N ILE A 138 -1.34 -8.37 -3.78
CA ILE A 138 -2.08 -7.99 -4.98
C ILE A 138 -1.84 -6.50 -5.29
N SER A 139 -2.02 -5.63 -4.30
CA SER A 139 -1.79 -4.20 -4.49
C SER A 139 -0.34 -3.87 -4.82
N THR A 140 0.63 -4.56 -4.22
CA THR A 140 2.07 -4.35 -4.45
C THR A 140 2.53 -4.93 -5.78
N TYR A 141 1.86 -5.97 -6.29
CA TYR A 141 2.06 -6.45 -7.65
C TYR A 141 1.71 -5.37 -8.68
N ILE A 142 0.54 -4.73 -8.52
CA ILE A 142 -0.01 -3.75 -9.47
C ILE A 142 0.61 -2.36 -9.30
N TYR A 143 0.72 -1.87 -8.07
CA TYR A 143 1.08 -0.48 -7.76
C TYR A 143 2.48 -0.32 -7.16
N GLY A 144 3.18 -1.41 -6.86
CA GLY A 144 4.42 -1.37 -6.08
C GLY A 144 4.19 -1.06 -4.60
N THR A 145 5.27 -1.05 -3.82
CA THR A 145 5.22 -0.87 -2.35
C THR A 145 4.72 0.53 -1.95
N TYR A 146 5.06 1.56 -2.72
CA TYR A 146 4.78 2.98 -2.39
C TYR A 146 3.95 3.71 -3.46
N GLY A 147 3.41 3.01 -4.45
CA GLY A 147 2.62 3.59 -5.54
C GLY A 147 3.38 3.76 -6.84
N LEU A 148 2.63 4.06 -7.92
CA LEU A 148 3.14 4.16 -9.29
C LEU A 148 3.90 5.47 -9.55
N GLN A 149 3.64 6.51 -8.76
CA GLN A 149 4.29 7.82 -8.87
C GLN A 149 5.70 7.81 -8.26
N THR A 150 6.57 6.92 -8.73
CA THR A 150 7.89 6.64 -8.13
C THR A 150 8.82 7.85 -8.11
N ALA A 151 8.84 8.64 -9.19
CA ALA A 151 9.63 9.88 -9.27
C ALA A 151 9.14 10.94 -8.29
N ALA A 152 7.81 11.12 -8.17
CA ALA A 152 7.23 12.04 -7.20
C ALA A 152 7.51 11.58 -5.77
N TRP A 153 7.48 10.27 -5.51
CA TRP A 153 7.78 9.70 -4.20
C TRP A 153 9.25 9.94 -3.80
N ALA A 154 10.19 9.68 -4.71
CA ALA A 154 11.60 9.98 -4.48
C ALA A 154 11.84 11.48 -4.20
N ALA A 155 11.17 12.37 -4.96
CA ALA A 155 11.23 13.82 -4.73
C ALA A 155 10.62 14.23 -3.37
N ARG A 156 9.55 13.55 -2.92
CA ARG A 156 8.94 13.77 -1.61
C ARG A 156 9.88 13.37 -0.48
N ILE A 157 10.54 12.22 -0.59
CA ILE A 157 11.56 11.77 0.38
C ILE A 157 12.66 12.83 0.50
N ALA A 158 13.21 13.27 -0.63
CA ALA A 158 14.29 14.27 -0.66
C ALA A 158 13.85 15.61 -0.06
N THR A 159 12.68 16.12 -0.43
CA THR A 159 12.13 17.39 0.09
C THR A 159 11.93 17.36 1.60
N CYS A 160 11.48 16.23 2.15
CA CYS A 160 11.28 16.07 3.59
C CYS A 160 12.57 15.77 4.38
N GLY A 161 13.70 15.55 3.70
CA GLY A 161 14.95 15.15 4.36
C GLY A 161 14.95 13.71 4.88
N GLY A 162 14.16 12.83 4.24
CA GLY A 162 14.07 11.42 4.58
C GLY A 162 15.31 10.61 4.22
N PRO A 163 15.45 9.39 4.80
CA PRO A 163 16.47 8.46 4.33
C PRO A 163 16.21 8.15 2.85
N ALA A 164 17.24 8.35 2.03
CA ALA A 164 17.19 7.99 0.62
C ALA A 164 16.95 6.48 0.49
N PRO A 165 16.15 6.04 -0.49
CA PRO A 165 16.04 4.61 -0.77
C PRO A 165 17.43 4.03 -1.07
N PRO A 166 17.71 2.78 -0.64
CA PRO A 166 19.01 2.17 -0.84
C PRO A 166 19.39 2.13 -2.33
N PRO A 167 20.68 2.31 -2.67
CA PRO A 167 21.14 2.29 -4.05
C PRO A 167 20.99 0.90 -4.69
N ALA A 168 20.94 0.90 -6.02
CA ALA A 168 20.92 -0.30 -6.85
C ALA A 168 22.10 -1.24 -6.57
N MET A 169 21.87 -2.40 -5.96
CA MET A 169 22.86 -3.49 -6.03
C MET A 169 22.60 -4.30 -7.30
N ALA A 170 23.52 -4.19 -8.26
CA ALA A 170 23.48 -4.98 -9.49
C ALA A 170 23.77 -6.45 -9.17
N THR A 171 22.78 -7.33 -9.32
CA THR A 171 23.03 -8.76 -9.47
C THR A 171 23.33 -9.04 -10.93
N MET A 172 24.48 -9.67 -11.21
CA MET A 172 24.87 -10.14 -12.55
C MET A 172 23.77 -11.04 -13.12
N GLY A 173 23.07 -10.61 -14.18
CA GLY A 173 22.15 -11.50 -14.90
C GLY A 173 20.92 -10.90 -15.59
N GLY A 174 20.56 -9.63 -15.38
CA GLY A 174 19.50 -8.99 -16.18
C GLY A 174 18.53 -8.14 -15.37
N MET A 175 18.52 -6.84 -15.71
CA MET A 175 17.60 -5.78 -15.30
C MET A 175 17.14 -5.77 -13.82
N ALA A 176 18.04 -5.34 -12.94
CA ALA A 176 17.66 -4.87 -11.61
C ALA A 176 17.01 -3.48 -11.71
N MET A 177 15.71 -3.38 -11.40
CA MET A 177 15.10 -2.08 -11.07
C MET A 177 15.31 -1.87 -9.57
N ALA A 178 16.34 -1.13 -9.23
CA ALA A 178 16.61 -0.74 -7.87
C ALA A 178 15.53 0.17 -7.29
N GLY A 179 15.19 -0.06 -6.02
CA GLY A 179 14.17 0.68 -5.31
C GLY A 179 14.19 0.29 -3.83
N PRO A 180 13.29 0.89 -3.03
CA PRO A 180 13.06 0.44 -1.66
C PRO A 180 12.67 -1.06 -1.61
N PRO A 181 12.71 -1.71 -0.43
CA PRO A 181 12.35 -3.12 -0.28
C PRO A 181 11.09 -3.49 -1.07
N ASP A 182 11.20 -4.51 -1.92
CA ASP A 182 10.11 -5.00 -2.76
C ASP A 182 9.55 -6.30 -2.17
N ASP A 183 8.56 -6.14 -1.29
CA ASP A 183 7.95 -7.25 -0.54
C ASP A 183 7.34 -8.32 -1.47
N PHE A 184 6.83 -7.93 -2.64
CA PHE A 184 6.30 -8.89 -3.61
C PHE A 184 7.41 -9.73 -4.22
N GLU A 185 8.51 -9.10 -4.66
CA GLU A 185 9.63 -9.83 -5.24
C GLU A 185 10.26 -10.77 -4.21
N ALA A 186 10.43 -10.32 -2.96
CA ALA A 186 10.93 -11.16 -1.87
C ALA A 186 10.05 -12.41 -1.66
N ARG A 187 8.72 -12.25 -1.63
CA ARG A 187 7.79 -13.37 -1.48
C ARG A 187 7.79 -14.29 -2.71
N ALA A 188 7.77 -13.73 -3.92
CA ALA A 188 7.82 -14.50 -5.16
C ALA A 188 9.11 -15.34 -5.25
N ARG A 189 10.26 -14.77 -4.90
CA ARG A 189 11.55 -15.49 -4.83
C ARG A 189 11.51 -16.63 -3.82
N ALA A 190 10.91 -16.41 -2.66
CA ALA A 190 10.79 -17.44 -1.63
C ALA A 190 9.90 -18.61 -2.08
N VAL A 191 8.73 -18.32 -2.66
CA VAL A 191 7.77 -19.34 -3.13
C VAL A 191 8.31 -20.10 -4.35
N LEU A 192 8.99 -19.41 -5.27
CA LEU A 192 9.47 -19.97 -6.54
C LEU A 192 10.97 -20.32 -6.52
N ALA A 193 11.58 -20.53 -5.35
CA ALA A 193 13.02 -20.74 -5.20
C ALA A 193 13.60 -21.88 -6.09
N GLY A 194 12.79 -22.90 -6.40
CA GLY A 194 13.15 -24.01 -7.28
C GLY A 194 12.75 -23.85 -8.76
N GLN A 195 12.20 -22.69 -9.16
CA GLN A 195 11.59 -22.46 -10.47
C GLN A 195 12.06 -21.13 -11.08
N PRO A 196 13.34 -21.04 -11.47
CA PRO A 196 13.93 -19.79 -11.93
C PRO A 196 13.23 -19.19 -13.16
N ASP A 197 12.79 -20.03 -14.10
CA ASP A 197 12.09 -19.57 -15.31
C ASP A 197 10.70 -19.02 -14.99
N THR A 198 9.92 -19.69 -14.13
CA THR A 198 8.61 -19.22 -13.66
C THR A 198 8.75 -17.89 -12.91
N LEU A 199 9.76 -17.78 -12.04
CA LEU A 199 10.07 -16.54 -11.33
C LEU A 199 10.43 -15.41 -12.30
N ALA A 200 11.31 -15.67 -13.27
CA ALA A 200 11.70 -14.68 -14.27
C ALA A 200 10.49 -14.20 -15.09
N ASN A 201 9.62 -15.12 -15.53
CA ASN A 201 8.40 -14.81 -16.27
C ASN A 201 7.41 -13.98 -15.44
N LEU A 202 7.21 -14.33 -14.16
CA LEU A 202 6.33 -13.57 -13.26
C LEU A 202 6.87 -12.15 -13.03
N LEU A 203 8.17 -11.99 -12.81
CA LEU A 203 8.78 -10.68 -12.60
C LEU A 203 8.75 -9.81 -13.87
N ALA A 204 8.96 -10.41 -15.04
CA ALA A 204 8.80 -9.73 -16.32
C ALA A 204 7.34 -9.28 -16.53
N LEU A 205 6.37 -10.17 -16.29
CA LEU A 205 4.94 -9.84 -16.36
C LEU A 205 4.57 -8.70 -15.40
N ARG A 206 5.16 -8.68 -14.20
CA ARG A 206 4.96 -7.59 -13.23
C ARG A 206 5.49 -6.24 -13.73
N VAL A 207 6.61 -6.23 -14.45
CA VAL A 207 7.14 -5.00 -15.07
C VAL A 207 6.13 -4.47 -16.08
N ASP A 208 5.59 -5.34 -16.94
CA ASP A 208 4.60 -4.94 -17.94
C ASP A 208 3.25 -4.53 -17.30
N THR A 209 2.82 -5.24 -16.26
CA THR A 209 1.65 -4.90 -15.44
C THR A 209 1.76 -3.49 -14.89
N ARG A 210 2.89 -3.14 -14.26
CA ARG A 210 3.09 -1.80 -13.69
C ARG A 210 3.20 -0.73 -14.79
N ARG A 211 3.86 -1.03 -15.91
CA ARG A 211 3.92 -0.14 -17.06
C ARG A 211 2.52 0.17 -17.58
N PHE A 212 1.68 -0.84 -17.72
CA PHE A 212 0.29 -0.69 -18.16
C PHE A 212 -0.57 0.05 -17.14
N ALA A 213 -0.47 -0.30 -15.86
CA ALA A 213 -1.22 0.36 -14.79
C ALA A 213 -0.89 1.85 -14.65
N ALA A 214 0.35 2.25 -14.97
CA ALA A 214 0.83 3.62 -14.94
C ALA A 214 0.50 4.44 -16.21
N GLN A 215 -0.13 3.82 -17.23
CA GLN A 215 -0.55 4.57 -18.41
C GLN A 215 -1.62 5.60 -18.04
N ALA A 216 -1.53 6.78 -18.64
CA ALA A 216 -2.56 7.80 -18.51
C ALA A 216 -3.88 7.27 -19.06
N TRP A 217 -4.94 7.41 -18.28
CA TRP A 217 -6.28 7.09 -18.76
C TRP A 217 -6.72 8.10 -19.82
N PRO A 218 -7.22 7.64 -20.98
CA PRO A 218 -7.71 8.55 -22.01
C PRO A 218 -9.02 9.21 -21.53
N GLY A 219 -9.05 10.54 -21.54
CA GLY A 219 -10.26 11.31 -21.23
C GLY A 219 -10.52 11.46 -19.73
N ALA A 220 -11.71 11.04 -19.29
CA ALA A 220 -12.14 11.21 -17.90
C ALA A 220 -11.45 10.23 -16.94
N THR A 221 -11.52 10.54 -15.65
CA THR A 221 -11.12 9.60 -14.59
C THR A 221 -11.92 8.30 -14.71
N PRO A 222 -11.27 7.12 -14.65
CA PRO A 222 -11.97 5.83 -14.70
C PRO A 222 -12.81 5.60 -13.45
N SER A 223 -13.95 4.92 -13.61
CA SER A 223 -14.78 4.47 -12.49
C SER A 223 -14.07 3.39 -11.65
N ALA A 224 -14.51 3.21 -10.40
CA ALA A 224 -14.00 2.13 -9.54
C ALA A 224 -14.22 0.74 -10.16
N GLU A 225 -15.35 0.53 -10.85
CA GLU A 225 -15.63 -0.71 -11.59
C GLU A 225 -14.58 -0.95 -12.68
N THR A 226 -14.28 0.08 -13.48
CA THR A 226 -13.27 0.00 -14.54
C THR A 226 -11.89 -0.32 -13.96
N LEU A 227 -11.50 0.34 -12.87
CA LEU A 227 -10.23 0.10 -12.20
C LEU A 227 -10.16 -1.31 -11.59
N ASN A 228 -11.22 -1.79 -10.95
CA ASN A 228 -11.28 -3.15 -10.41
C ASN A 228 -11.25 -4.20 -11.53
N ALA A 229 -11.96 -3.99 -12.63
CA ALA A 229 -11.92 -4.89 -13.79
C ALA A 229 -10.52 -4.96 -14.41
N ARG A 230 -9.84 -3.82 -14.57
CA ARG A 230 -8.43 -3.77 -14.99
C ARG A 230 -7.54 -4.57 -14.03
N ASN A 231 -7.67 -4.32 -12.72
CA ASN A 231 -6.85 -4.97 -11.71
C ASN A 231 -7.08 -6.49 -11.67
N GLN A 232 -8.33 -6.93 -11.83
CA GLN A 232 -8.67 -8.36 -11.94
C GLN A 232 -8.02 -8.99 -13.18
N HIS A 233 -8.12 -8.34 -14.35
CA HIS A 233 -7.50 -8.84 -15.57
C HIS A 233 -5.98 -9.03 -15.42
N LEU A 234 -5.29 -8.06 -14.80
CA LEU A 234 -3.85 -8.14 -14.52
C LEU A 234 -3.50 -9.28 -13.55
N LEU A 235 -4.38 -9.55 -12.59
CA LEU A 235 -4.21 -10.65 -11.64
C LEU A 235 -4.45 -12.01 -12.31
N ASP A 236 -5.44 -12.10 -13.19
CA ASP A 236 -5.74 -13.32 -13.95
C ASP A 236 -4.60 -13.68 -14.91
N GLN A 237 -3.90 -12.68 -15.48
CA GLN A 237 -2.66 -12.92 -16.24
C GLN A 237 -1.57 -13.55 -15.37
N ALA A 238 -1.40 -13.11 -14.12
CA ALA A 238 -0.45 -13.73 -13.20
C ALA A 238 -0.86 -15.17 -12.84
N ALA A 239 -2.17 -15.43 -12.67
CA ALA A 239 -2.70 -16.77 -12.44
C ALA A 239 -2.45 -17.72 -13.63
N ALA A 240 -2.37 -17.20 -14.86
CA ALA A 240 -2.05 -18.01 -16.04
C ALA A 240 -0.57 -18.45 -16.11
N VAL A 241 0.33 -17.78 -15.38
CA VAL A 241 1.77 -18.10 -15.34
C VAL A 241 2.12 -19.01 -14.16
N LEU A 242 1.28 -19.06 -13.13
CA LEU A 242 1.52 -19.77 -11.88
C LEU A 242 0.65 -21.01 -11.73
N ARG A 243 1.13 -22.01 -10.99
CA ARG A 243 0.25 -23.07 -10.50
C ARG A 243 -0.69 -22.51 -9.43
N PRO A 244 -1.89 -23.10 -9.24
CA PRO A 244 -2.86 -22.57 -8.28
C PRO A 244 -2.34 -22.39 -6.85
N ASP A 245 -1.55 -23.34 -6.37
CA ASP A 245 -0.93 -23.32 -5.04
C ASP A 245 0.14 -22.23 -4.91
N GLU A 246 0.93 -21.99 -5.97
CA GLU A 246 1.91 -20.91 -6.02
C GLU A 246 1.26 -19.54 -6.03
N PHE A 247 0.19 -19.39 -6.82
CA PHE A 247 -0.58 -18.16 -6.89
C PHE A 247 -1.15 -17.83 -5.51
N GLU A 248 -1.79 -18.79 -4.84
CA GLU A 248 -2.31 -18.58 -3.50
C GLU A 248 -1.20 -18.30 -2.48
N ALA A 249 -0.07 -19.01 -2.57
CA ALA A 249 1.09 -18.78 -1.72
C ALA A 249 1.73 -17.39 -1.92
N ILE A 250 1.61 -16.77 -3.09
CA ILE A 250 2.14 -15.42 -3.37
C ILE A 250 1.10 -14.33 -3.05
N PHE A 251 -0.13 -14.47 -3.54
CA PHE A 251 -1.15 -13.42 -3.48
C PHE A 251 -2.06 -13.52 -2.25
N GLY A 252 -2.08 -14.66 -1.57
CA GLY A 252 -2.89 -14.91 -0.37
C GLY A 252 -4.37 -15.16 -0.64
N VAL A 253 -4.75 -15.42 -1.91
CA VAL A 253 -6.10 -15.76 -2.35
C VAL A 253 -6.04 -16.83 -3.44
N ALA A 254 -7.08 -17.65 -3.56
CA ALA A 254 -7.17 -18.63 -4.64
C ALA A 254 -7.27 -17.94 -6.01
N PRO A 255 -6.76 -18.55 -7.10
CA PRO A 255 -6.95 -18.06 -8.45
C PRO A 255 -8.44 -17.84 -8.78
N GLY A 256 -8.74 -16.77 -9.52
CA GLY A 256 -10.12 -16.43 -9.90
C GLY A 256 -10.99 -15.86 -8.77
N THR A 257 -10.46 -15.72 -7.55
CA THR A 257 -11.14 -14.95 -6.50
C THR A 257 -11.38 -13.53 -7.01
N LYS A 258 -12.64 -13.06 -6.92
CA LYS A 258 -12.97 -11.68 -7.28
C LYS A 258 -12.33 -10.73 -6.26
N VAL A 259 -11.53 -9.79 -6.75
CA VAL A 259 -10.81 -8.83 -5.91
C VAL A 259 -11.22 -7.41 -6.28
N GLU A 260 -11.82 -6.71 -5.31
CA GLU A 260 -12.21 -5.30 -5.43
C GLU A 260 -11.29 -4.45 -4.54
N LEU A 261 -10.22 -3.91 -5.12
CA LEU A 261 -9.27 -3.04 -4.42
C LEU A 261 -9.79 -1.61 -4.27
N ILE A 262 -10.65 -1.18 -5.20
CA ILE A 262 -11.10 0.21 -5.31
C ILE A 262 -12.52 0.32 -4.79
N ASP A 263 -12.69 1.12 -3.74
CA ASP A 263 -14.01 1.50 -3.21
C ASP A 263 -14.76 2.41 -4.19
N PRO A 264 -15.97 2.03 -4.63
CA PRO A 264 -16.81 2.90 -5.46
C PRO A 264 -17.21 4.21 -4.76
N THR A 265 -17.23 4.26 -3.44
CA THR A 265 -17.58 5.45 -2.66
C THR A 265 -16.41 6.43 -2.48
N MET A 266 -15.19 6.00 -2.79
CA MET A 266 -13.98 6.84 -2.73
C MET A 266 -13.69 7.58 -4.04
N VAL A 267 -14.42 7.27 -5.11
CA VAL A 267 -14.37 7.97 -6.39
C VAL A 267 -15.51 9.01 -6.41
N PRO A 268 -15.27 10.28 -6.81
CA PRO A 268 -16.28 11.34 -6.79
C PRO A 268 -17.62 10.94 -7.46
N PRO A 269 -18.78 11.35 -6.92
CA PRO A 269 -20.12 10.92 -7.39
C PRO A 269 -20.42 11.24 -8.86
N ASP A 270 -19.81 12.28 -9.39
CA ASP A 270 -19.88 12.73 -10.78
C ASP A 270 -19.21 11.75 -11.78
N GLN A 271 -18.63 10.65 -11.28
CA GLN A 271 -17.91 9.63 -12.03
C GLN A 271 -18.50 8.22 -11.83
N GLN A 272 -19.69 8.12 -11.23
CA GLN A 272 -20.42 6.86 -10.99
C GLN A 272 -21.47 6.53 -12.07
N ARG A 273 -21.43 7.19 -13.24
CA ARG A 273 -22.38 6.99 -14.34
C ARG A 273 -21.71 6.48 -15.60
#